data_AF-A0A8X7X380-F1
#
_entry.id   AF-A0A8X7X380-F1
#
_cell.length_a   1.000
_cell.length_b   1.000
_cell.length_c   1.000
_cell.angle_alpha   90.00
_cell.angle_beta   90.00
_cell.angle_gamma   90.00
#
_symmetry.space_group_name_H-M   'P 1'
#
loop_
_entity.id
_entity.type
_entity.pdbx_description
1 polymer ?
#
loop_
_entity_poly.entity_id
_entity_poly.type
_entity_poly.pdbx_seq_one_letter_code
_entity_poly.pdbx_strand_id
1 'polypeptide(L)'
;MYSPILRKLFNESHHIFVGLQRSQEESASKPKTHQFVSISKNYRSVIRACIEELQHIAGKLFLLFWSLSISILLAVELIWNLCEILFIEAAPAGTLLLHLLDWVQVHNAGVDDEAQELLHSEDPAQHPKFWDVVICYVLQGRIQEARQLLAKQATQKPAASSMFKTMDGLLKKMPVFNPSGNQTLTEFELKWGHWHEECNRHLEDSSFASNSNMETVCKILLGDKDTLLSQKKHLTNWYHFLVTQLLYTHPAVKPQDLQYYAQECMDMFLKNQIEPEPLDSILLAAFKFDILQVIKDCSIALNNWWFVAHLTDLLDHCRLLQSHNLHFGSNLREFLLLEYASGLFTHHSLWQLAVDYFDYCPEFGKAYLELHIERVSLDTERKALKVLRICEQRQMTEQVRSICKIMAKKSLHNNRLGSALSWSIRAKDAGFATLISDRFLEDYCSRGSFSDLELIDNLGTSMLLSDRLTFLGKYCEFHRLYGEKRFTEAAKLLLSLMTARLAPRSFWMTLLTDALPLLEQKKEDDIEITKVELLRLALARNLASAIVQEGSVNAF
;
A
#
# COMPACT_ATOMS: atom_id res chain seq x y z
N MET A 1 6.19 1.43 12.13
CA MET A 1 5.86 1.24 10.69
C MET A 1 4.41 0.81 10.43
N TYR A 2 3.76 -0.02 11.26
CA TYR A 2 2.38 -0.46 10.99
C TYR A 2 1.38 0.07 12.02
N SER A 3 1.26 1.39 12.12
CA SER A 3 0.20 2.01 12.92
C SER A 3 -1.15 1.92 12.20
N PRO A 4 -2.27 1.99 12.93
CA PRO A 4 -3.60 2.11 12.32
C PRO A 4 -3.71 3.26 11.31
N ILE A 5 -2.95 4.34 11.54
CA ILE A 5 -2.94 5.54 10.69
C ILE A 5 -2.17 5.27 9.40
N LEU A 6 -0.99 4.64 9.47
CA LEU A 6 -0.22 4.23 8.29
C LEU A 6 -0.96 3.17 7.46
N ARG A 7 -1.84 2.37 8.08
CA ARG A 7 -2.73 1.48 7.34
C ARG A 7 -3.70 2.24 6.44
N LYS A 8 -4.21 3.40 6.86
CA LYS A 8 -5.06 4.25 6.00
C LYS A 8 -4.27 4.73 4.78
N LEU A 9 -3.05 5.23 4.99
CA LEU A 9 -2.10 5.57 3.93
C LEU A 9 -1.93 4.42 2.93
N PHE A 10 -1.68 3.19 3.41
CA PHE A 10 -1.51 2.02 2.52
C PHE A 10 -2.77 1.65 1.74
N ASN A 11 -3.97 1.75 2.32
CA ASN A 11 -5.20 1.43 1.59
C ASN A 11 -5.54 2.49 0.53
N GLU A 12 -5.43 3.78 0.88
CA GLU A 12 -5.72 4.86 -0.08
C GLU A 12 -4.69 4.91 -1.21
N SER A 13 -3.39 4.75 -0.89
CA SER A 13 -2.35 4.65 -1.93
C SER A 13 -2.50 3.42 -2.81
N HIS A 14 -2.97 2.30 -2.27
CA HIS A 14 -3.33 1.11 -3.05
C HIS A 14 -4.45 1.39 -4.06
N HIS A 15 -5.50 2.11 -3.65
CA HIS A 15 -6.58 2.49 -4.55
C HIS A 15 -6.08 3.38 -5.70
N ILE A 16 -5.20 4.33 -5.39
CA ILE A 16 -4.56 5.19 -6.42
C ILE A 16 -3.72 4.33 -7.37
N PHE A 17 -2.89 3.43 -6.83
CA PHE A 17 -2.05 2.53 -7.61
C PHE A 17 -2.88 1.65 -8.56
N VAL A 18 -3.86 0.90 -8.06
CA VAL A 18 -4.72 0.04 -8.89
C VAL A 18 -5.51 0.86 -9.92
N GLY A 19 -5.96 2.06 -9.54
CA GLY A 19 -6.62 2.98 -10.47
C GLY A 19 -5.72 3.42 -11.63
N LEU A 20 -4.45 3.69 -11.34
CA LEU A 20 -3.44 4.02 -12.36
C LEU A 20 -3.24 2.85 -13.32
N GLN A 21 -3.05 1.62 -12.83
CA GLN A 21 -2.84 0.45 -13.69
C GLN A 21 -4.01 0.23 -14.67
N ARG A 22 -5.26 0.30 -14.18
CA ARG A 22 -6.46 0.15 -15.02
C ARG A 22 -6.58 1.23 -16.09
N SER A 23 -6.17 2.47 -15.78
CA SER A 23 -6.25 3.59 -16.73
C SER A 23 -5.28 3.49 -17.92
N GLN A 24 -4.25 2.63 -17.81
CA GLN A 24 -3.30 2.35 -18.87
C GLN A 24 -3.90 1.45 -19.96
N GLU A 25 -4.73 0.47 -19.57
CA GLU A 25 -5.39 -0.47 -20.48
C GLU A 25 -6.38 0.23 -21.43
N GLU A 26 -6.91 1.39 -21.04
CA GLU A 26 -8.03 2.04 -21.73
C GLU A 26 -7.65 3.17 -22.72
N SER A 27 -6.40 3.69 -22.73
CA SER A 27 -6.09 4.85 -23.60
C SER A 27 -4.61 5.02 -23.99
N ALA A 28 -4.29 4.76 -25.26
CA ALA A 28 -2.93 4.92 -25.81
C ALA A 28 -2.69 6.24 -26.58
N SER A 29 -3.66 7.17 -26.66
CA SER A 29 -3.67 8.17 -27.75
C SER A 29 -3.61 9.67 -27.37
N LYS A 30 -3.48 10.06 -26.10
CA LYS A 30 -3.40 11.48 -25.71
C LYS A 30 -2.25 11.78 -24.73
N PRO A 31 -1.68 13.00 -24.75
CA PRO A 31 -0.69 13.43 -23.75
C PRO A 31 -1.33 13.43 -22.36
N LYS A 32 -0.82 12.57 -21.47
CA LYS A 32 -1.38 12.29 -20.14
C LYS A 32 -0.76 13.13 -19.01
N THR A 33 0.08 14.13 -19.30
CA THR A 33 0.81 14.89 -18.28
C THR A 33 -0.11 15.44 -17.19
N HIS A 34 -1.23 16.08 -17.56
CA HIS A 34 -2.20 16.60 -16.58
C HIS A 34 -2.86 15.48 -15.74
N GLN A 35 -3.08 14.30 -16.32
CA GLN A 35 -3.61 13.14 -15.58
C GLN A 35 -2.59 12.62 -14.56
N PHE A 36 -1.32 12.51 -14.95
CA PHE A 36 -0.25 12.05 -14.04
C PHE A 36 0.02 13.05 -12.92
N VAL A 37 0.00 14.37 -13.22
CA VAL A 37 0.06 15.41 -12.18
C VAL A 37 -1.12 15.29 -11.22
N SER A 38 -2.34 15.05 -11.72
CA SER A 38 -3.50 14.81 -10.86
C SER A 38 -3.34 13.57 -9.97
N ILE A 39 -2.76 12.49 -10.48
CA ILE A 39 -2.49 11.27 -9.69
C ILE A 39 -1.42 11.53 -8.63
N SER A 40 -0.35 12.25 -9.00
CA SER A 40 0.70 12.67 -8.07
C SER A 40 0.14 13.52 -6.92
N LYS A 41 -0.75 14.49 -7.24
CA LYS A 41 -1.46 15.29 -6.24
C LYS A 41 -2.35 14.44 -5.32
N ASN A 42 -2.99 13.39 -5.83
CA ASN A 42 -3.75 12.47 -5.00
C ASN A 42 -2.84 11.75 -3.99
N TYR A 43 -1.67 11.25 -4.40
CA TYR A 43 -0.71 10.65 -3.47
C TYR A 43 -0.29 11.66 -2.39
N ARG A 44 0.07 12.89 -2.78
CA ARG A 44 0.43 13.95 -1.82
C ARG A 44 -0.70 14.28 -0.86
N SER A 45 -1.95 14.34 -1.33
CA SER A 45 -3.12 14.58 -0.48
C SER A 45 -3.29 13.48 0.57
N VAL A 46 -3.05 12.22 0.21
CA VAL A 46 -3.11 11.09 1.18
C VAL A 46 -1.98 11.20 2.20
N ILE A 47 -0.76 11.54 1.77
CA ILE A 47 0.39 11.77 2.66
C ILE A 47 0.07 12.89 3.65
N ARG A 48 -0.44 14.03 3.16
CA ARG A 48 -0.77 15.20 3.98
C ARG A 48 -1.85 14.90 5.00
N ALA A 49 -2.93 14.24 4.59
CA ALA A 49 -3.99 13.81 5.52
C ALA A 49 -3.45 12.88 6.61
N CYS A 50 -2.49 12.00 6.28
CA CYS A 50 -1.83 11.13 7.24
C CYS A 50 -0.95 11.92 8.23
N ILE A 51 -0.23 12.95 7.76
CA ILE A 51 0.59 13.83 8.61
C ILE A 51 -0.28 14.60 9.59
N GLU A 52 -1.36 15.23 9.11
CA GLU A 52 -2.29 16.00 9.95
C GLU A 52 -2.95 15.14 11.03
N GLU A 53 -3.38 13.93 10.67
CA GLU A 53 -3.97 12.98 11.61
C GLU A 53 -2.94 12.54 12.68
N LEU A 54 -1.69 12.31 12.29
CA LEU A 54 -0.60 12.00 13.23
C LEU A 54 -0.27 13.18 14.15
N GLN A 55 -0.21 14.40 13.62
CA GLN A 55 0.06 15.62 14.41
C GLN A 55 -1.06 15.88 15.42
N HIS A 56 -2.33 15.72 15.01
CA HIS A 56 -3.48 15.86 15.89
C HIS A 56 -3.44 14.85 17.05
N ILE A 57 -3.04 13.61 16.78
CA ILE A 57 -2.90 12.56 17.82
C ILE A 57 -1.68 12.80 18.70
N ALA A 58 -0.57 13.29 18.13
CA ALA A 58 0.66 13.59 18.87
C ALA A 58 0.47 14.72 19.90
N GLY A 59 -0.49 15.63 19.68
CA GLY A 59 -0.79 16.79 20.53
C GLY A 59 -1.28 16.50 21.96
N LYS A 60 -1.18 15.26 22.48
CA LYS A 60 -1.68 14.94 23.83
C LYS A 60 -0.77 14.23 24.83
N LEU A 61 0.32 13.52 24.46
CA LEU A 61 1.35 13.06 25.44
C LEU A 61 2.50 12.21 24.84
N PHE A 62 2.59 12.01 23.51
CA PHE A 62 3.41 10.95 22.92
C PHE A 62 4.35 11.44 21.79
N LEU A 63 5.06 12.55 22.05
CA LEU A 63 5.90 13.21 21.03
C LEU A 63 7.05 12.34 20.51
N LEU A 64 7.72 11.54 21.34
CA LEU A 64 8.93 10.81 20.92
C LEU A 64 8.67 9.63 19.96
N PHE A 65 7.53 8.94 20.09
CA PHE A 65 7.28 7.73 19.29
C PHE A 65 6.85 8.07 17.85
N TRP A 66 6.11 9.18 17.69
CA TRP A 66 5.56 9.59 16.40
C TRP A 66 6.41 10.64 15.70
N SER A 67 7.29 11.35 16.40
CA SER A 67 8.14 12.40 15.81
C SER A 67 8.92 11.89 14.60
N LEU A 68 9.61 10.74 14.73
CA LEU A 68 10.37 10.17 13.62
C LEU A 68 9.48 9.80 12.43
N SER A 69 8.29 9.24 12.68
CA SER A 69 7.35 8.88 11.60
C SER A 69 6.80 10.11 10.88
N ILE A 70 6.50 11.18 11.62
CA ILE A 70 6.06 12.46 11.07
C ILE A 70 7.19 13.10 10.25
N SER A 71 8.42 13.13 10.78
CA SER A 71 9.59 13.65 10.06
C SER A 71 9.84 12.90 8.75
N ILE A 72 9.74 11.56 8.74
CA ILE A 72 9.87 10.76 7.51
C ILE A 72 8.76 11.09 6.51
N LEU A 73 7.51 11.22 6.96
CA LEU A 73 6.40 11.55 6.06
C LEU A 73 6.51 12.97 5.49
N LEU A 74 6.98 13.94 6.26
CA LEU A 74 7.28 15.30 5.79
C LEU A 74 8.40 15.27 4.73
N ALA A 75 9.47 14.52 4.98
CA ALA A 75 10.54 14.33 3.99
C ALA A 75 10.00 13.66 2.71
N VAL A 76 9.16 12.64 2.85
CA VAL A 76 8.47 11.98 1.72
C VAL A 76 7.62 12.97 0.92
N GLU A 77 6.81 13.80 1.59
CA GLU A 77 5.99 14.81 0.91
C GLU A 77 6.85 15.87 0.20
N LEU A 78 7.94 16.29 0.83
CA LEU A 78 8.90 17.25 0.30
C LEU A 78 9.56 16.74 -0.98
N ILE A 79 10.13 15.54 -0.94
CA ILE A 79 10.80 14.91 -2.09
C ILE A 79 9.79 14.60 -3.20
N TRP A 80 8.60 14.09 -2.85
CA TRP A 80 7.56 13.78 -3.84
C TRP A 80 7.12 15.03 -4.58
N ASN A 81 6.84 16.13 -3.87
CA ASN A 81 6.46 17.39 -4.48
C ASN A 81 7.56 17.92 -5.41
N LEU A 82 8.83 17.84 -5.01
CA LEU A 82 9.94 18.24 -5.89
C LEU A 82 10.00 17.38 -7.15
N CYS A 83 9.83 16.05 -7.03
CA CYS A 83 9.80 15.14 -8.17
C CYS A 83 8.61 15.40 -9.11
N GLU A 84 7.44 15.76 -8.55
CA GLU A 84 6.26 16.17 -9.32
C GLU A 84 6.59 17.38 -10.20
N ILE A 85 7.20 18.42 -9.63
CA ILE A 85 7.55 19.67 -10.32
C ILE A 85 8.61 19.42 -11.41
N LEU A 86 9.70 18.72 -11.06
CA LEU A 86 10.87 18.57 -11.93
C LEU A 86 10.67 17.52 -13.03
N PHE A 87 10.00 16.41 -12.73
CA PHE A 87 9.96 15.25 -13.61
C PHE A 87 8.59 15.02 -14.25
N ILE A 88 7.50 15.10 -13.47
CA ILE A 88 6.16 14.73 -13.95
C ILE A 88 5.52 15.90 -14.71
N GLU A 89 5.48 17.07 -14.08
CA GLU A 89 5.03 18.30 -14.71
C GLU A 89 6.06 18.85 -15.69
N ALA A 90 7.35 18.62 -15.40
CA ALA A 90 8.47 19.11 -16.20
C ALA A 90 8.36 20.61 -16.49
N ALA A 91 8.13 21.39 -15.42
CA ALA A 91 7.80 22.80 -15.53
C ALA A 91 8.84 23.58 -16.35
N PRO A 92 8.44 24.36 -17.37
CA PRO A 92 9.36 25.13 -18.19
C PRO A 92 9.92 26.34 -17.44
N ALA A 93 10.92 26.99 -18.02
CA ALA A 93 11.50 28.22 -17.50
C ALA A 93 10.42 29.29 -17.21
N GLY A 94 10.62 30.07 -16.15
CA GLY A 94 9.63 30.99 -15.59
C GLY A 94 8.62 30.29 -14.68
N THR A 95 7.86 29.32 -15.20
CA THR A 95 6.86 28.57 -14.40
C THR A 95 7.52 27.71 -13.31
N LEU A 96 8.68 27.13 -13.62
CA LEU A 96 9.48 26.34 -12.68
C LEU A 96 9.74 27.08 -11.36
N LEU A 97 10.16 28.34 -11.42
CA LEU A 97 10.46 29.11 -10.22
C LEU A 97 9.20 29.38 -9.38
N LEU A 98 8.05 29.61 -10.02
CA LEU A 98 6.77 29.75 -9.31
C LEU A 98 6.44 28.47 -8.53
N HIS A 99 6.60 27.30 -9.16
CA HIS A 99 6.34 26.03 -8.48
C HIS A 99 7.35 25.74 -7.37
N LEU A 100 8.63 26.14 -7.53
CA LEU A 100 9.64 26.02 -6.48
C LEU A 100 9.36 26.96 -5.29
N LEU A 101 8.83 28.17 -5.54
CA LEU A 101 8.37 29.07 -4.48
C LEU A 101 7.21 28.45 -3.71
N ASP A 102 6.19 27.96 -4.41
CA ASP A 102 5.06 27.25 -3.79
C ASP A 102 5.54 26.03 -2.99
N TRP A 103 6.52 25.28 -3.53
CA TRP A 103 7.13 24.13 -2.86
C TRP A 103 7.77 24.52 -1.53
N VAL A 104 8.61 25.57 -1.50
CA VAL A 104 9.24 26.02 -0.24
C VAL A 104 8.20 26.56 0.74
N GLN A 105 7.21 27.31 0.26
CA GLN A 105 6.18 27.89 1.13
C GLN A 105 5.32 26.82 1.81
N VAL A 106 4.94 25.75 1.10
CA VAL A 106 4.14 24.65 1.66
C VAL A 106 4.92 23.86 2.72
N HIS A 107 6.23 23.70 2.52
CA HIS A 107 7.08 22.87 3.37
C HIS A 107 7.79 23.65 4.49
N ASN A 108 7.65 24.97 4.53
CA ASN A 108 8.27 25.85 5.51
C ASN A 108 7.27 26.80 6.19
N ALA A 109 6.26 26.21 6.85
CA ALA A 109 5.11 26.92 7.40
C ALA A 109 5.35 27.71 8.71
N GLY A 110 6.56 27.66 9.29
CA GLY A 110 6.83 28.29 10.60
C GLY A 110 6.61 29.80 10.62
N VAL A 111 6.72 30.46 9.47
CA VAL A 111 6.50 31.91 9.32
C VAL A 111 5.03 32.28 9.55
N ASP A 112 4.09 31.41 9.20
CA ASP A 112 2.66 31.68 9.35
C ASP A 112 2.25 31.73 10.83
N ASP A 113 2.82 30.87 11.66
CA ASP A 113 2.59 30.87 13.11
C ASP A 113 3.18 32.14 13.76
N GLU A 114 4.39 32.55 13.38
CA GLU A 114 5.01 33.79 13.88
C GLU A 114 4.27 35.05 13.44
N ALA A 115 3.77 35.05 12.20
CA ALA A 115 2.96 36.14 11.69
C ALA A 115 1.61 36.23 12.39
N GLN A 116 0.97 35.10 12.68
CA GLN A 116 -0.26 35.07 13.48
C GLN A 116 0.00 35.60 14.89
N GLU A 117 1.05 35.14 15.58
CA GLU A 117 1.44 35.66 16.91
C GLU A 117 1.59 37.18 16.89
N LEU A 118 2.29 37.71 15.88
CA LEU A 118 2.48 39.15 15.70
C LEU A 118 1.18 39.90 15.44
N LEU A 119 0.30 39.37 14.59
CA LEU A 119 -0.96 40.03 14.23
C LEU A 119 -1.97 40.08 15.39
N HIS A 120 -1.90 39.13 16.32
CA HIS A 120 -2.73 39.11 17.53
C HIS A 120 -2.17 39.97 18.67
N SER A 121 -0.95 40.51 18.54
CA SER A 121 -0.37 41.41 19.54
C SER A 121 -1.05 42.78 19.54
N GLU A 122 -1.02 43.47 20.69
CA GLU A 122 -1.67 44.79 20.85
C GLU A 122 -1.05 45.87 19.95
N ASP A 123 0.27 45.84 19.72
CA ASP A 123 0.97 46.71 18.77
C ASP A 123 1.89 45.90 17.83
N PRO A 124 1.36 45.43 16.70
CA PRO A 124 2.12 44.62 15.75
C PRO A 124 3.37 45.32 15.19
N ALA A 125 3.38 46.64 15.08
CA ALA A 125 4.46 47.39 14.43
C ALA A 125 5.66 47.67 15.36
N GLN A 126 5.48 47.47 16.67
CA GLN A 126 6.57 47.49 17.67
C GLN A 126 6.94 46.09 18.17
N HIS A 127 6.28 45.05 17.67
CA HIS A 127 6.57 43.68 18.07
C HIS A 127 8.03 43.30 17.76
N PRO A 128 8.76 42.63 18.68
CA PRO A 128 10.17 42.29 18.47
C PRO A 128 10.43 41.48 17.19
N LYS A 129 9.51 40.58 16.83
CA LYS A 129 9.58 39.75 15.62
C LYS A 129 9.12 40.46 14.33
N PHE A 130 8.75 41.74 14.36
CA PHE A 130 8.17 42.42 13.20
C PHE A 130 9.07 42.37 11.97
N TRP A 131 10.34 42.76 12.13
CA TRP A 131 11.27 42.74 11.02
C TRP A 131 11.66 41.34 10.59
N ASP A 132 11.73 40.39 11.53
CA ASP A 132 11.96 38.98 11.22
C ASP A 132 10.84 38.43 10.30
N VAL A 133 9.57 38.70 10.62
CA VAL A 133 8.41 38.28 9.79
C VAL A 133 8.41 38.97 8.43
N VAL A 134 8.70 40.28 8.37
CA VAL A 134 8.81 41.01 7.10
C VAL A 134 9.92 40.43 6.22
N ILE A 135 11.10 40.17 6.80
CA ILE A 135 12.22 39.56 6.10
C ILE A 135 11.84 38.16 5.61
N CYS A 136 11.22 37.32 6.46
CA CYS A 136 10.74 36.00 6.08
C CYS A 136 9.77 36.04 4.89
N TYR A 137 8.80 36.97 4.89
CA TYR A 137 7.88 37.14 3.76
C TYR A 137 8.60 37.54 2.47
N VAL A 138 9.58 38.45 2.54
CA VAL A 138 10.38 38.81 1.37
C VAL A 138 11.22 37.62 0.90
N LEU A 139 11.85 36.87 1.79
CA LEU A 139 12.65 35.69 1.43
C LEU A 139 11.80 34.60 0.75
N GLN A 140 10.55 34.42 1.19
CA GLN A 140 9.59 33.47 0.61
C GLN A 140 8.91 33.97 -0.67
N GLY A 141 9.12 35.22 -1.08
CA GLY A 141 8.43 35.85 -2.21
C GLY A 141 6.98 36.26 -1.93
N ARG A 142 6.55 36.30 -0.66
CA ARG A 142 5.22 36.75 -0.20
C ARG A 142 5.18 38.28 -0.08
N ILE A 143 5.32 38.94 -1.23
CA ILE A 143 5.54 40.39 -1.31
C ILE A 143 4.31 41.17 -0.83
N GLN A 144 3.10 40.67 -1.07
CA GLN A 144 1.89 41.39 -0.72
C GLN A 144 1.68 41.45 0.80
N GLU A 145 2.02 40.39 1.51
CA GLU A 145 1.99 40.26 2.96
C GLU A 145 3.06 41.16 3.61
N ALA A 146 4.27 41.16 3.06
CA ALA A 146 5.34 42.08 3.49
C ALA A 146 4.90 43.55 3.37
N ARG A 147 4.28 43.94 2.24
CA ARG A 147 3.76 45.29 2.02
C ARG A 147 2.68 45.68 3.03
N GLN A 148 1.77 44.77 3.35
CA GLN A 148 0.71 45.02 4.33
C GLN A 148 1.29 45.29 5.73
N LEU A 149 2.31 44.54 6.15
CA LEU A 149 3.00 44.78 7.42
C LEU A 149 3.74 46.12 7.42
N LEU A 150 4.50 46.42 6.37
CA LEU A 150 5.23 47.69 6.24
C LEU A 150 4.29 48.91 6.25
N ALA A 151 3.08 48.80 5.67
CA ALA A 151 2.09 49.87 5.69
C ALA A 151 1.63 50.23 7.13
N LYS A 152 1.54 49.24 8.04
CA LYS A 152 1.22 49.49 9.45
C LYS A 152 2.30 50.32 10.14
N GLN A 153 3.56 50.01 9.88
CA GLN A 153 4.70 50.76 10.46
C GLN A 153 4.86 52.16 9.84
N ALA A 154 4.58 52.30 8.54
CA ALA A 154 4.60 53.59 7.85
C ALA A 154 3.61 54.59 8.47
N THR A 155 2.47 54.09 8.98
CA THR A 155 1.44 54.90 9.65
C THR A 155 1.92 55.42 11.01
N GLN A 156 2.72 54.63 11.74
CA GLN A 156 3.24 55.00 13.07
C GLN A 156 4.48 55.91 13.01
N LYS A 157 5.25 55.90 11.91
CA LYS A 157 6.47 56.71 11.75
C LYS A 157 6.39 57.66 10.53
N PRO A 158 5.64 58.78 10.64
CA PRO A 158 5.46 59.73 9.53
C PRO A 158 6.78 60.34 9.04
N ALA A 159 7.77 60.52 9.92
CA ALA A 159 9.08 61.08 9.58
C ALA A 159 9.88 60.22 8.58
N ALA A 160 9.61 58.90 8.53
CA ALA A 160 10.22 57.98 7.57
C ALA A 160 9.28 57.65 6.40
N SER A 161 8.18 58.40 6.23
CA SER A 161 7.12 58.09 5.26
C SER A 161 7.63 58.02 3.81
N SER A 162 8.59 58.87 3.43
CA SER A 162 9.20 58.82 2.09
C SER A 162 9.88 57.48 1.82
N MET A 163 10.65 56.97 2.77
CA MET A 163 11.35 55.69 2.68
C MET A 163 10.37 54.51 2.54
N PHE A 164 9.33 54.48 3.38
CA PHE A 164 8.30 53.44 3.30
C PHE A 164 7.53 53.48 1.97
N LYS A 165 7.26 54.68 1.44
CA LYS A 165 6.63 54.83 0.11
C LYS A 165 7.53 54.34 -1.02
N THR A 166 8.83 54.63 -0.96
CA THR A 166 9.79 54.13 -1.94
C THR A 166 9.85 52.61 -1.91
N MET A 167 10.01 52.01 -0.72
CA MET A 167 10.03 50.55 -0.60
C MET A 167 8.70 49.91 -1.04
N ASP A 168 7.55 50.46 -0.64
CA ASP A 168 6.25 49.97 -1.11
C ASP A 168 6.14 50.04 -2.65
N GLY A 169 6.66 51.11 -3.26
CA GLY A 169 6.74 51.25 -4.70
C GLY A 169 7.57 50.15 -5.37
N LEU A 170 8.75 49.85 -4.82
CA LEU A 170 9.62 48.77 -5.31
C LEU A 170 8.94 47.41 -5.20
N LEU A 171 8.38 47.08 -4.03
CA LEU A 171 7.70 45.81 -3.78
C LEU A 171 6.45 45.67 -4.66
N LYS A 172 5.67 46.74 -4.85
CA LYS A 172 4.47 46.73 -5.69
C LYS A 172 4.77 46.49 -7.17
N LYS A 173 5.90 47.02 -7.65
CA LYS A 173 6.32 46.91 -9.05
C LYS A 173 7.02 45.59 -9.37
N MET A 174 7.34 44.76 -8.36
CA MET A 174 8.06 43.51 -8.55
C MET A 174 7.37 42.64 -9.62
N PRO A 175 8.04 42.32 -10.73
CA PRO A 175 7.44 41.52 -11.80
C PRO A 175 7.23 40.07 -11.36
N VAL A 176 6.04 39.52 -11.67
CA VAL A 176 5.71 38.10 -11.51
C VAL A 176 5.38 37.53 -12.88
N PHE A 177 5.98 36.39 -13.22
CA PHE A 177 5.72 35.74 -14.50
C PHE A 177 4.28 35.23 -14.55
N ASN A 178 3.58 35.48 -15.66
CA ASN A 178 2.22 34.99 -15.86
C ASN A 178 2.17 34.02 -17.07
N PRO A 179 2.18 32.70 -16.83
CA PRO A 179 2.15 31.69 -17.89
C PRO A 179 0.87 31.70 -18.73
N SER A 180 -0.24 32.21 -18.18
CA SER A 180 -1.54 32.27 -18.87
C SER A 180 -1.72 33.52 -19.73
N GLY A 181 -0.82 34.49 -19.61
CA GLY A 181 -0.85 35.74 -20.39
C GLY A 181 -0.07 35.63 -21.70
N ASN A 182 -0.20 36.64 -22.56
CA ASN A 182 0.58 36.76 -23.79
C ASN A 182 2.04 37.23 -23.56
N GLN A 183 2.51 37.24 -22.32
CA GLN A 183 3.85 37.74 -21.97
C GLN A 183 4.91 36.68 -22.35
N THR A 184 5.89 37.09 -23.14
CA THR A 184 7.04 36.22 -23.43
C THR A 184 8.04 36.20 -22.26
N LEU A 185 8.83 35.12 -22.13
CA LEU A 185 9.85 35.03 -21.09
C LEU A 185 10.86 36.18 -21.18
N THR A 186 11.25 36.58 -22.40
CA THR A 186 12.16 37.71 -22.63
C THR A 186 11.55 39.05 -22.19
N GLU A 187 10.27 39.30 -22.47
CA GLU A 187 9.59 40.51 -21.97
C GLU A 187 9.53 40.55 -20.44
N PHE A 188 9.36 39.40 -19.81
CA PHE A 188 9.41 39.28 -18.36
C PHE A 188 10.81 39.56 -17.82
N GLU A 189 11.86 38.96 -18.38
CA GLU A 189 13.26 39.21 -18.00
C GLU A 189 13.64 40.68 -18.14
N LEU A 190 13.22 41.35 -19.22
CA LEU A 190 13.47 42.78 -19.41
C LEU A 190 12.80 43.64 -18.33
N LYS A 191 11.52 43.38 -18.01
CA LYS A 191 10.80 44.09 -16.95
C LYS A 191 11.46 43.84 -15.59
N TRP A 192 11.86 42.59 -15.32
CA TRP A 192 12.54 42.23 -14.08
C TRP A 192 13.91 42.90 -13.98
N GLY A 193 14.69 42.95 -15.06
CA GLY A 193 15.99 43.65 -15.10
C GLY A 193 15.85 45.13 -14.80
N HIS A 194 14.87 45.83 -15.41
CA HIS A 194 14.61 47.23 -15.10
C HIS A 194 14.18 47.47 -13.65
N TRP A 195 13.38 46.57 -13.09
CA TRP A 195 12.99 46.63 -11.68
C TRP A 195 14.21 46.41 -10.76
N HIS A 196 15.07 45.45 -11.08
CA HIS A 196 16.30 45.16 -10.33
C HIS A 196 17.28 46.35 -10.37
N GLU A 197 17.45 46.99 -11.52
CA GLU A 197 18.20 48.25 -11.66
C GLU A 197 17.60 49.39 -10.84
N GLU A 198 16.26 49.50 -10.76
CA GLU A 198 15.57 50.50 -9.92
C GLU A 198 15.87 50.25 -8.43
N CYS A 199 15.83 49.00 -7.97
CA CYS A 199 16.26 48.62 -6.62
C CYS A 199 17.71 49.01 -6.35
N ASN A 200 18.62 48.76 -7.30
CA ASN A 200 20.05 49.04 -7.13
C ASN A 200 20.31 50.54 -7.00
N ARG A 201 19.67 51.34 -7.86
CA ARG A 201 19.77 52.80 -7.83
C ARG A 201 19.35 53.38 -6.47
N HIS A 202 18.23 52.90 -5.91
CA HIS A 202 17.79 53.37 -4.60
C HIS A 202 18.76 53.00 -3.45
N LEU A 203 19.45 51.87 -3.56
CA LEU A 203 20.48 51.48 -2.61
C LEU A 203 21.75 52.37 -2.75
N GLU A 204 22.20 52.63 -3.98
CA GLU A 204 23.33 53.52 -4.28
C GLU A 204 23.07 54.96 -3.83
N ASP A 205 21.85 55.46 -4.05
CA ASP A 205 21.39 56.78 -3.59
C ASP A 205 21.25 56.88 -2.06
N SER A 206 21.55 55.79 -1.32
CA SER A 206 21.43 55.72 0.13
C SER A 206 20.01 56.05 0.63
N SER A 207 18.98 55.73 -0.18
CA SER A 207 17.57 56.03 0.11
C SER A 207 17.07 55.37 1.39
N PHE A 208 17.75 54.32 1.86
CA PHE A 208 17.38 53.51 3.02
C PHE A 208 18.34 53.64 4.23
N ALA A 209 19.36 54.49 4.16
CA ALA A 209 20.45 54.54 5.16
C ALA A 209 19.99 54.84 6.59
N SER A 210 18.83 55.47 6.78
CA SER A 210 18.29 55.76 8.12
C SER A 210 17.59 54.56 8.79
N ASN A 211 17.43 53.43 8.10
CA ASN A 211 16.85 52.20 8.66
C ASN A 211 17.57 50.96 8.11
N SER A 212 18.44 50.38 8.93
CA SER A 212 19.22 49.19 8.58
C SER A 212 18.37 48.03 8.09
N ASN A 213 17.18 47.79 8.66
CA ASN A 213 16.33 46.68 8.23
C ASN A 213 15.73 46.92 6.84
N MET A 214 15.44 48.18 6.48
CA MET A 214 14.95 48.53 5.15
C MET A 214 16.05 48.38 4.10
N GLU A 215 17.27 48.76 4.46
CA GLU A 215 18.46 48.51 3.65
C GLU A 215 18.70 47.01 3.46
N THR A 216 18.55 46.20 4.52
CA THR A 216 18.59 44.73 4.43
C THR A 216 17.54 44.20 3.46
N VAL A 217 16.29 44.68 3.54
CA VAL A 217 15.24 44.28 2.59
C VAL A 217 15.64 44.63 1.15
N CYS A 218 16.16 45.83 0.90
CA CYS A 218 16.61 46.22 -0.44
C CYS A 218 17.78 45.35 -0.94
N LYS A 219 18.74 45.03 -0.08
CA LYS A 219 19.86 44.11 -0.39
C LYS A 219 19.38 42.69 -0.70
N ILE A 220 18.34 42.22 0.00
CA ILE A 220 17.67 40.94 -0.31
C ILE A 220 17.02 40.99 -1.71
N LEU A 221 16.29 42.07 -2.04
CA LEU A 221 15.67 42.23 -3.37
C LEU A 221 16.68 42.23 -4.52
N LEU A 222 17.92 42.65 -4.25
CA LEU A 222 19.03 42.62 -5.20
C LEU A 222 19.71 41.25 -5.31
N GLY A 223 19.36 40.31 -4.43
CA GLY A 223 19.99 38.99 -4.38
C GLY A 223 21.42 39.03 -3.83
N ASP A 224 21.74 40.00 -2.97
CA ASP A 224 23.06 40.09 -2.34
C ASP A 224 23.35 38.84 -1.49
N LYS A 225 24.34 38.06 -1.93
CA LYS A 225 24.65 36.74 -1.35
C LYS A 225 25.04 36.84 0.11
N ASP A 226 25.84 37.83 0.48
CA ASP A 226 26.31 38.02 1.85
C ASP A 226 25.16 38.39 2.78
N THR A 227 24.26 39.28 2.35
CA THR A 227 23.05 39.60 3.09
C THR A 227 22.13 38.38 3.24
N LEU A 228 21.90 37.60 2.19
CA LEU A 228 21.09 36.38 2.28
C LEU A 228 21.69 35.37 3.26
N LEU A 229 23.00 35.14 3.21
CA LEU A 229 23.71 34.26 4.15
C LEU A 229 23.68 34.80 5.60
N SER A 230 23.66 36.12 5.79
CA SER A 230 23.45 36.73 7.13
C SER A 230 22.08 36.40 7.72
N GLN A 231 21.07 36.15 6.87
CA GLN A 231 19.71 35.77 7.26
C GLN A 231 19.49 34.26 7.33
N LYS A 232 20.56 33.47 7.46
CA LYS A 232 20.50 32.00 7.59
C LYS A 232 19.56 31.49 8.68
N LYS A 233 19.34 32.26 9.75
CA LYS A 233 18.36 31.93 10.80
C LYS A 233 16.92 31.83 10.28
N HIS A 234 16.57 32.61 9.26
CA HIS A 234 15.24 32.67 8.65
C HIS A 234 15.13 31.74 7.43
N LEU A 235 16.23 31.57 6.71
CA LEU A 235 16.37 30.57 5.65
C LEU A 235 16.67 29.22 6.30
N THR A 236 15.65 28.56 6.83
CA THR A 236 15.75 27.29 7.58
C THR A 236 16.61 26.20 6.90
N ASN A 237 16.68 26.17 5.57
CA ASN A 237 17.36 25.13 4.79
C ASN A 237 18.02 25.71 3.53
N TRP A 238 19.00 24.99 2.96
CA TRP A 238 19.75 25.44 1.78
C TRP A 238 18.87 25.55 0.52
N TYR A 239 17.84 24.73 0.39
CA TYR A 239 16.92 24.78 -0.75
C TYR A 239 15.95 25.97 -0.67
N HIS A 240 15.62 26.47 0.54
CA HIS A 240 14.93 27.75 0.69
C HIS A 240 15.85 28.88 0.20
N PHE A 241 17.11 28.87 0.64
CA PHE A 241 18.12 29.81 0.16
C PHE A 241 18.30 29.77 -1.37
N LEU A 242 18.34 28.58 -1.98
CA LEU A 242 18.39 28.40 -3.43
C LEU A 242 17.22 29.11 -4.13
N VAL A 243 15.98 28.83 -3.69
CA VAL A 243 14.78 29.40 -4.33
C VAL A 243 14.74 30.92 -4.15
N THR A 244 15.09 31.44 -2.97
CA THR A 244 15.21 32.88 -2.74
C THR A 244 16.27 33.52 -3.62
N GLN A 245 17.45 32.88 -3.75
CA GLN A 245 18.52 33.37 -4.62
C GLN A 245 18.04 33.41 -6.08
N LEU A 246 17.40 32.35 -6.58
CA LEU A 246 16.84 32.32 -7.93
C LEU A 246 15.80 33.42 -8.16
N LEU A 247 14.92 33.68 -7.19
CA LEU A 247 13.92 34.75 -7.27
C LEU A 247 14.52 36.14 -7.51
N TYR A 248 15.63 36.43 -6.82
CA TYR A 248 16.26 37.76 -6.83
C TYR A 248 17.48 37.89 -7.75
N THR A 249 17.87 36.81 -8.46
CA THR A 249 19.02 36.84 -9.39
C THR A 249 18.74 36.24 -10.77
N HIS A 250 17.93 35.17 -10.84
CA HIS A 250 17.73 34.37 -12.04
C HIS A 250 16.26 33.96 -12.19
N PRO A 251 15.33 34.90 -12.42
CA PRO A 251 13.90 34.65 -12.40
C PRO A 251 13.39 33.75 -13.55
N ALA A 252 14.20 33.60 -14.60
CA ALA A 252 13.90 32.80 -15.80
C ALA A 252 14.80 31.55 -15.90
N VAL A 253 15.29 31.05 -14.76
CA VAL A 253 16.16 29.86 -14.69
C VAL A 253 15.60 28.69 -15.50
N LYS A 254 16.47 28.06 -16.28
CA LYS A 254 16.13 26.87 -17.05
C LYS A 254 16.38 25.61 -16.21
N PRO A 255 15.59 24.54 -16.39
CA PRO A 255 15.79 23.27 -15.69
C PRO A 255 17.24 22.75 -15.76
N GLN A 256 17.89 22.86 -16.93
CA GLN A 256 19.25 22.35 -17.17
C GLN A 256 20.33 23.05 -16.34
N ASP A 257 20.10 24.31 -15.97
CA ASP A 257 21.07 25.12 -15.23
C ASP A 257 20.89 24.99 -13.71
N LEU A 258 19.76 24.43 -13.27
CA LEU A 258 19.35 24.35 -11.86
C LEU A 258 20.36 23.57 -11.01
N GLN A 259 21.01 22.56 -11.59
CA GLN A 259 22.04 21.76 -10.92
C GLN A 259 23.23 22.60 -10.43
N TYR A 260 23.63 23.63 -11.19
CA TYR A 260 24.80 24.45 -10.87
C TYR A 260 24.47 25.36 -9.69
N TYR A 261 23.30 26.00 -9.73
CA TYR A 261 22.81 26.84 -8.63
C TYR A 261 22.57 26.02 -7.37
N ALA A 262 21.95 24.83 -7.48
CA ALA A 262 21.69 23.97 -6.34
C ALA A 262 22.98 23.54 -5.62
N GLN A 263 24.00 23.12 -6.39
CA GLN A 263 25.30 22.76 -5.82
C GLN A 263 25.97 23.96 -5.13
N GLU A 264 26.03 25.11 -5.81
CA GLU A 264 26.64 26.33 -5.24
C GLU A 264 25.93 26.74 -3.94
N CYS A 265 24.60 26.78 -3.94
CA CYS A 265 23.82 27.15 -2.76
C CYS A 265 24.01 26.18 -1.60
N MET A 266 24.04 24.87 -1.88
CA MET A 266 24.28 23.85 -0.87
C MET A 266 25.68 24.00 -0.27
N ASP A 267 26.72 24.16 -1.08
CA ASP A 267 28.11 24.30 -0.62
C ASP A 267 28.29 25.56 0.25
N MET A 268 27.67 26.68 -0.14
CA MET A 268 27.71 27.92 0.64
C MET A 268 26.94 27.79 1.96
N PHE A 269 25.74 27.22 1.91
CA PHE A 269 24.86 27.13 3.06
C PHE A 269 25.33 26.08 4.08
N LEU A 270 25.89 24.96 3.62
CA LEU A 270 26.35 23.86 4.48
C LEU A 270 27.85 23.90 4.80
N LYS A 271 28.58 24.96 4.41
CA LYS A 271 30.05 25.11 4.58
C LYS A 271 30.62 24.73 5.97
N ASN A 272 29.83 24.86 7.03
CA ASN A 272 30.26 24.58 8.42
C ASN A 272 29.73 23.24 8.97
N GLN A 273 28.99 22.46 8.18
CA GLN A 273 28.53 21.12 8.55
C GLN A 273 29.56 20.07 8.10
N ILE A 274 29.72 19.01 8.90
CA ILE A 274 30.74 17.98 8.67
C ILE A 274 30.35 17.13 7.45
N GLU A 275 29.07 16.76 7.33
CA GLU A 275 28.51 16.02 6.19
C GLU A 275 27.04 16.43 5.95
N PRO A 276 26.58 16.47 4.68
CA PRO A 276 25.19 16.74 4.34
C PRO A 276 24.27 15.61 4.81
N GLU A 277 23.03 15.94 5.20
CA GLU A 277 22.07 14.92 5.61
C GLU A 277 21.62 14.07 4.39
N PRO A 278 21.10 12.85 4.61
CA PRO A 278 20.59 12.02 3.51
C PRO A 278 19.52 12.73 2.67
N LEU A 279 18.69 13.56 3.31
CA LEU A 279 17.68 14.37 2.62
C LEU A 279 18.31 15.39 1.67
N ASP A 280 19.38 16.07 2.08
CA ASP A 280 20.08 17.05 1.24
C ASP A 280 20.66 16.39 -0.01
N SER A 281 21.24 15.20 0.16
CA SER A 281 21.79 14.41 -0.95
C SER A 281 20.69 13.99 -1.94
N ILE A 282 19.52 13.57 -1.45
CA ILE A 282 18.35 13.23 -2.29
C ILE A 282 17.85 14.45 -3.07
N LEU A 283 17.66 15.59 -2.40
CA LEU A 283 17.17 16.81 -3.04
C LEU A 283 18.17 17.32 -4.10
N LEU A 284 19.47 17.27 -3.79
CA LEU A 284 20.51 17.61 -4.76
C LEU A 284 20.50 16.68 -5.97
N ALA A 285 20.33 15.37 -5.78
CA ALA A 285 20.19 14.41 -6.88
C ALA A 285 18.97 14.75 -7.76
N ALA A 286 17.85 15.15 -7.15
CA ALA A 286 16.67 15.59 -7.89
C ALA A 286 16.96 16.86 -8.72
N PHE A 287 17.64 17.86 -8.16
CA PHE A 287 18.07 19.06 -8.88
C PHE A 287 19.12 18.79 -9.97
N LYS A 288 19.89 17.70 -9.86
CA LYS A 288 20.78 17.17 -10.91
C LYS A 288 20.06 16.34 -11.97
N PHE A 289 18.75 16.18 -11.84
CA PHE A 289 17.90 15.34 -12.70
C PHE A 289 18.32 13.86 -12.74
N ASP A 290 18.98 13.37 -11.67
CA ASP A 290 19.36 11.96 -11.53
C ASP A 290 18.29 11.18 -10.77
N ILE A 291 17.25 10.76 -11.49
CA ILE A 291 16.11 10.01 -10.95
C ILE A 291 16.55 8.70 -10.29
N LEU A 292 17.54 8.01 -10.87
CA LEU A 292 17.99 6.71 -10.35
C LEU A 292 18.69 6.88 -9.00
N GLN A 293 19.50 7.94 -8.86
CA GLN A 293 20.13 8.26 -7.59
C GLN A 293 19.09 8.67 -6.53
N VAL A 294 18.05 9.45 -6.90
CA VAL A 294 16.92 9.76 -6.00
C VAL A 294 16.25 8.48 -5.49
N ILE A 295 15.92 7.54 -6.38
CA ILE A 295 15.28 6.26 -6.01
C ILE A 295 16.19 5.44 -5.08
N LYS A 296 17.49 5.36 -5.40
CA LYS A 296 18.47 4.62 -4.61
C LYS A 296 18.62 5.19 -3.20
N ASP A 297 18.82 6.50 -3.08
CA ASP A 297 19.04 7.15 -1.79
C ASP A 297 17.78 7.14 -0.93
N CYS A 298 16.59 7.32 -1.54
CA CYS A 298 15.31 7.16 -0.86
C CYS A 298 15.10 5.73 -0.34
N SER A 299 15.54 4.70 -1.08
CA SER A 299 15.42 3.30 -0.66
C SER A 299 16.22 3.03 0.63
N ILE A 300 17.34 3.74 0.80
CA ILE A 300 18.22 3.60 1.97
C ILE A 300 17.74 4.48 3.12
N ALA A 301 17.41 5.74 2.85
CA ALA A 301 17.15 6.76 3.87
C ALA A 301 15.75 6.65 4.52
N LEU A 302 14.72 6.28 3.75
CA LEU A 302 13.33 6.34 4.22
C LEU A 302 12.87 5.05 4.93
N ASN A 303 13.68 3.99 4.91
CA ASN A 303 13.46 2.72 5.62
C ASN A 303 12.12 2.01 5.31
N ASN A 304 11.44 2.43 4.24
CA ASN A 304 10.18 1.86 3.75
C ASN A 304 10.15 1.91 2.23
N TRP A 305 9.85 0.76 1.61
CA TRP A 305 9.73 0.61 0.16
C TRP A 305 8.54 1.35 -0.46
N TRP A 306 7.57 1.82 0.34
CA TRP A 306 6.37 2.52 -0.14
C TRP A 306 6.70 3.66 -1.11
N PHE A 307 7.58 4.57 -0.69
CA PHE A 307 7.90 5.76 -1.49
C PHE A 307 8.47 5.37 -2.85
N VAL A 308 9.51 4.53 -2.83
CA VAL A 308 10.23 4.14 -4.03
C VAL A 308 9.40 3.24 -4.95
N ALA A 309 8.53 2.39 -4.40
CA ALA A 309 7.60 1.58 -5.18
C ALA A 309 6.59 2.45 -5.94
N HIS A 310 5.89 3.35 -5.24
CA HIS A 310 4.85 4.18 -5.85
C HIS A 310 5.41 5.29 -6.75
N LEU A 311 6.50 5.95 -6.36
CA LEU A 311 7.11 6.99 -7.19
C LEU A 311 7.69 6.38 -8.47
N THR A 312 8.42 5.26 -8.36
CA THR A 312 9.00 4.59 -9.53
C THR A 312 7.90 4.09 -10.46
N ASP A 313 6.82 3.51 -9.92
CA ASP A 313 5.65 3.13 -10.72
C ASP A 313 5.07 4.31 -11.51
N LEU A 314 4.85 5.46 -10.85
CA LEU A 314 4.32 6.65 -11.52
C LEU A 314 5.29 7.21 -12.58
N LEU A 315 6.60 7.23 -12.29
CA LEU A 315 7.62 7.70 -13.23
C LEU A 315 7.76 6.76 -14.46
N ASP A 316 7.62 5.46 -14.26
CA ASP A 316 7.57 4.47 -15.33
C ASP A 316 6.35 4.69 -16.24
N HIS A 317 5.18 4.97 -15.65
CA HIS A 317 3.98 5.34 -16.41
C HIS A 317 4.15 6.65 -17.19
N CYS A 318 4.96 7.59 -16.67
CA CYS A 318 5.36 8.80 -17.38
C CYS A 318 6.39 8.55 -18.48
N ARG A 319 6.90 7.32 -18.63
CA ARG A 319 7.98 6.90 -19.56
C ARG A 319 9.30 7.64 -19.33
N LEU A 320 9.56 8.02 -18.08
CA LEU A 320 10.79 8.73 -17.70
C LEU A 320 11.93 7.78 -17.34
N LEU A 321 11.59 6.52 -17.04
CA LEU A 321 12.55 5.46 -16.77
C LEU A 321 12.82 4.67 -18.04
N GLN A 322 14.11 4.49 -18.37
CA GLN A 322 14.49 3.57 -19.43
C GLN A 322 14.31 2.14 -18.90
N SER A 323 13.58 1.31 -19.65
CA SER A 323 13.41 -0.11 -19.35
C SER A 323 14.71 -0.87 -19.64
N HIS A 324 15.71 -0.71 -18.77
CA HIS A 324 16.88 -1.58 -18.75
C HIS A 324 16.55 -2.76 -17.85
N ASN A 325 16.59 -3.97 -18.43
CA ASN A 325 16.51 -5.18 -17.65
C ASN A 325 17.75 -5.26 -16.77
N LEU A 326 17.53 -5.39 -15.47
CA LEU A 326 18.57 -5.70 -14.50
C LEU A 326 19.16 -7.07 -14.84
N HIS A 327 20.39 -7.34 -14.40
CA HIS A 327 21.11 -8.58 -14.73
C HIS A 327 20.37 -9.88 -14.38
N PHE A 328 19.35 -9.80 -13.53
CA PHE A 328 18.51 -10.91 -13.10
C PHE A 328 17.16 -11.01 -13.83
N GLY A 329 16.96 -10.26 -14.92
CA GLY A 329 15.81 -10.41 -15.83
C GLY A 329 14.55 -9.64 -15.46
N SER A 330 14.58 -8.79 -14.43
CA SER A 330 13.48 -7.88 -14.05
C SER A 330 13.86 -6.42 -14.35
N ASN A 331 12.88 -5.53 -14.41
CA ASN A 331 13.14 -4.08 -14.47
C ASN A 331 13.13 -3.45 -13.06
N LEU A 332 13.62 -2.21 -12.95
CA LEU A 332 13.69 -1.51 -11.66
C LEU A 332 12.32 -1.33 -10.99
N ARG A 333 11.28 -1.02 -11.78
CA ARG A 333 9.91 -0.87 -11.27
C ARG A 333 9.44 -2.16 -10.60
N GLU A 334 9.53 -3.28 -11.31
CA GLU A 334 9.09 -4.57 -10.80
C GLU A 334 9.90 -4.98 -9.57
N PHE A 335 11.22 -4.81 -9.57
CA PHE A 335 12.03 -5.09 -8.38
C PHE A 335 11.53 -4.34 -7.13
N LEU A 336 11.29 -3.03 -7.24
CA LEU A 336 10.84 -2.22 -6.10
C LEU A 336 9.40 -2.57 -5.67
N LEU A 337 8.52 -2.87 -6.62
CA LEU A 337 7.16 -3.34 -6.32
C LEU A 337 7.18 -4.70 -5.60
N LEU A 338 8.05 -5.63 -6.02
CA LEU A 338 8.20 -6.94 -5.38
C LEU A 338 8.72 -6.81 -3.94
N GLU A 339 9.72 -5.96 -3.69
CA GLU A 339 10.23 -5.71 -2.34
C GLU A 339 9.16 -5.07 -1.45
N TYR A 340 8.41 -4.09 -1.96
CA TYR A 340 7.31 -3.47 -1.23
C TYR A 340 6.18 -4.46 -0.93
N ALA A 341 5.71 -5.21 -1.92
CA ALA A 341 4.66 -6.21 -1.77
C ALA A 341 5.09 -7.31 -0.79
N SER A 342 6.32 -7.77 -0.87
CA SER A 342 6.89 -8.75 0.07
C SER A 342 6.89 -8.21 1.50
N GLY A 343 7.28 -6.94 1.69
CA GLY A 343 7.20 -6.23 2.96
C GLY A 343 5.78 -6.18 3.53
N LEU A 344 4.79 -5.78 2.72
CA LEU A 344 3.37 -5.78 3.10
C LEU A 344 2.85 -7.18 3.46
N PHE A 345 3.33 -8.21 2.76
CA PHE A 345 2.89 -9.59 2.94
C PHE A 345 3.26 -10.15 4.31
N THR A 346 4.37 -9.68 4.90
CA THR A 346 4.75 -10.06 6.28
C THR A 346 3.75 -9.59 7.33
N HIS A 347 2.94 -8.57 7.03
CA HIS A 347 2.01 -7.98 7.98
C HIS A 347 0.63 -8.67 7.96
N HIS A 348 0.15 -9.05 9.14
CA HIS A 348 -1.06 -9.87 9.32
C HIS A 348 -2.36 -9.29 8.72
N SER A 349 -2.44 -7.97 8.54
CA SER A 349 -3.63 -7.29 8.01
C SER A 349 -3.45 -6.65 6.64
N LEU A 350 -2.22 -6.58 6.10
CA LEU A 350 -1.94 -5.90 4.82
C LEU A 350 -1.64 -6.87 3.68
N TRP A 351 -1.41 -8.15 3.97
CA TRP A 351 -1.08 -9.16 2.96
C TRP A 351 -2.09 -9.26 1.80
N GLN A 352 -3.37 -8.89 2.01
CA GLN A 352 -4.36 -8.87 0.92
C GLN A 352 -4.06 -7.78 -0.11
N LEU A 353 -3.57 -6.62 0.33
CA LEU A 353 -3.17 -5.53 -0.57
C LEU A 353 -1.96 -5.95 -1.41
N ALA A 354 -1.00 -6.62 -0.78
CA ALA A 354 0.20 -7.13 -1.45
C ALA A 354 -0.11 -8.01 -2.67
N VAL A 355 -1.24 -8.73 -2.66
CA VAL A 355 -1.64 -9.59 -3.78
C VAL A 355 -1.82 -8.79 -5.06
N ASP A 356 -2.52 -7.65 -5.03
CA ASP A 356 -2.73 -6.89 -6.27
C ASP A 356 -1.42 -6.28 -6.77
N TYR A 357 -0.48 -5.89 -5.89
CA TYR A 357 0.85 -5.46 -6.32
C TYR A 357 1.60 -6.56 -7.07
N PHE A 358 1.54 -7.81 -6.58
CA PHE A 358 2.13 -8.95 -7.30
C PHE A 358 1.47 -9.20 -8.66
N ASP A 359 0.18 -8.94 -8.82
CA ASP A 359 -0.50 -9.12 -10.11
C ASP A 359 0.00 -8.14 -11.19
N TYR A 360 0.48 -6.96 -10.79
CA TYR A 360 1.04 -5.94 -11.71
C TYR A 360 2.58 -6.03 -11.86
N CYS A 361 3.17 -7.16 -11.44
CA CYS A 361 4.56 -7.51 -11.70
C CYS A 361 4.64 -8.60 -12.80
N PRO A 362 5.11 -8.26 -14.02
CA PRO A 362 4.94 -9.11 -15.19
C PRO A 362 5.79 -10.39 -15.22
N GLU A 363 7.03 -10.36 -14.72
CA GLU A 363 7.98 -11.47 -14.85
C GLU A 363 7.92 -12.40 -13.63
N PHE A 364 8.02 -11.84 -12.43
CA PHE A 364 8.20 -12.61 -11.20
C PHE A 364 7.01 -12.53 -10.24
N GLY A 365 6.01 -11.68 -10.51
CA GLY A 365 4.86 -11.45 -9.63
C GLY A 365 4.15 -12.73 -9.20
N LYS A 366 3.81 -13.58 -10.17
CA LYS A 366 3.14 -14.87 -9.90
C LYS A 366 3.98 -15.80 -9.03
N ALA A 367 5.26 -15.97 -9.34
CA ALA A 367 6.16 -16.84 -8.59
C ALA A 367 6.33 -16.38 -7.14
N TYR A 368 6.44 -15.06 -6.93
CA TYR A 368 6.49 -14.48 -5.58
C TYR A 368 5.18 -14.71 -4.82
N LEU A 369 4.02 -14.46 -5.45
CA LEU A 369 2.73 -14.72 -4.82
C LEU A 369 2.59 -16.19 -4.42
N GLU A 370 2.99 -17.13 -5.27
CA GLU A 370 3.01 -18.56 -4.99
C GLU A 370 3.86 -18.92 -3.76
N LEU A 371 5.05 -18.31 -3.62
CA LEU A 371 5.94 -18.54 -2.48
C LEU A 371 5.39 -17.93 -1.17
N HIS A 372 4.83 -16.73 -1.26
CA HIS A 372 4.38 -15.98 -0.10
C HIS A 372 3.04 -16.49 0.45
N ILE A 373 2.11 -16.89 -0.43
CA ILE A 373 0.76 -17.31 -0.02
C ILE A 373 0.76 -18.54 0.90
N GLU A 374 1.73 -19.45 0.71
CA GLU A 374 1.89 -20.65 1.55
C GLU A 374 2.33 -20.33 2.98
N ARG A 375 2.93 -19.15 3.20
CA ARG A 375 3.41 -18.70 4.52
C ARG A 375 2.33 -18.01 5.34
N VAL A 376 1.17 -17.73 4.76
CA VAL A 376 0.07 -17.08 5.48
C VAL A 376 -0.43 -17.98 6.61
N SER A 377 -0.43 -17.49 7.85
CA SER A 377 -0.97 -18.25 8.97
C SER A 377 -2.47 -18.54 8.77
N LEU A 378 -2.84 -19.83 8.76
CA LEU A 378 -4.22 -20.29 8.57
C LEU A 378 -4.91 -20.55 9.91
N ASP A 379 -5.03 -19.49 10.72
CA ASP A 379 -5.53 -19.60 12.10
C ASP A 379 -7.02 -19.92 12.15
N THR A 380 -7.80 -19.30 11.25
CA THR A 380 -9.25 -19.42 11.17
C THR A 380 -9.70 -19.92 9.80
N GLU A 381 -10.84 -20.61 9.78
CA GLU A 381 -11.47 -21.09 8.55
C GLU A 381 -11.86 -19.95 7.59
N ARG A 382 -12.33 -18.82 8.14
CA ARG A 382 -12.61 -17.61 7.36
C ARG A 382 -11.37 -17.09 6.64
N LYS A 383 -10.20 -17.09 7.29
CA LYS A 383 -8.94 -16.66 6.66
C LYS A 383 -8.52 -17.65 5.58
N ALA A 384 -8.64 -18.95 5.82
CA ALA A 384 -8.35 -19.98 4.82
C ALA A 384 -9.23 -19.87 3.57
N LEU A 385 -10.53 -19.63 3.72
CA LEU A 385 -11.44 -19.44 2.59
C LEU A 385 -11.09 -18.18 1.77
N LYS A 386 -10.62 -17.11 2.42
CA LYS A 386 -10.14 -15.91 1.71
C LYS A 386 -8.90 -16.18 0.88
N VAL A 387 -7.90 -16.85 1.47
CA VAL A 387 -6.67 -17.25 0.77
C VAL A 387 -7.00 -18.16 -0.42
N LEU A 388 -7.88 -19.14 -0.19
CA LEU A 388 -8.32 -20.07 -1.23
C LEU A 388 -9.00 -19.36 -2.41
N ARG A 389 -9.91 -18.40 -2.14
CA ARG A 389 -10.54 -17.58 -3.19
C ARG A 389 -9.51 -16.81 -4.02
N ILE A 390 -8.49 -16.25 -3.37
CA ILE A 390 -7.40 -15.52 -4.05
C ILE A 390 -6.63 -16.46 -5.00
N CYS A 391 -6.30 -17.67 -4.54
CA CYS A 391 -5.62 -18.68 -5.35
C CYS A 391 -6.48 -19.20 -6.51
N GLU A 392 -7.77 -19.44 -6.28
CA GLU A 392 -8.70 -19.92 -7.30
C GLU A 392 -8.88 -18.89 -8.43
N GLN A 393 -9.04 -17.61 -8.09
CA GLN A 393 -9.14 -16.52 -9.07
C GLN A 393 -7.90 -16.43 -9.98
N ARG A 394 -6.74 -16.86 -9.48
CA ARG A 394 -5.44 -16.81 -10.18
C ARG A 394 -4.95 -18.16 -10.70
N GLN A 395 -5.82 -19.19 -10.68
CA GLN A 395 -5.53 -20.54 -11.18
C GLN A 395 -4.30 -21.20 -10.51
N MET A 396 -4.04 -20.90 -9.24
CA MET A 396 -2.92 -21.44 -8.46
C MET A 396 -3.27 -22.82 -7.87
N THR A 397 -3.39 -23.84 -8.74
CA THR A 397 -3.96 -25.15 -8.37
C THR A 397 -3.17 -25.91 -7.32
N GLU A 398 -1.84 -25.80 -7.32
CA GLU A 398 -0.96 -26.47 -6.36
C GLU A 398 -1.11 -25.88 -4.96
N GLN A 399 -1.19 -24.55 -4.87
CA GLN A 399 -1.38 -23.83 -3.62
C GLN A 399 -2.78 -24.09 -3.05
N VAL A 400 -3.83 -24.13 -3.89
CA VAL A 400 -5.18 -24.54 -3.46
C VAL A 400 -5.15 -25.94 -2.84
N ARG A 401 -4.47 -26.90 -3.48
CA ARG A 401 -4.31 -28.26 -2.96
C ARG A 401 -3.56 -28.27 -1.62
N SER A 402 -2.46 -27.56 -1.53
CA SER A 402 -1.62 -27.44 -0.32
C SER A 402 -2.42 -26.88 0.86
N ILE A 403 -3.10 -25.74 0.66
CA ILE A 403 -3.94 -25.07 1.67
C ILE A 403 -5.06 -26.00 2.15
N CYS A 404 -5.76 -26.66 1.22
CA CYS A 404 -6.83 -27.59 1.57
C CYS A 404 -6.31 -28.76 2.42
N LYS A 405 -5.14 -29.33 2.09
CA LYS A 405 -4.51 -30.41 2.88
C LYS A 405 -4.16 -29.97 4.29
N ILE A 406 -3.60 -28.77 4.46
CA ILE A 406 -3.27 -28.20 5.78
C ILE A 406 -4.55 -28.05 6.63
N MET A 407 -5.60 -27.47 6.05
CA MET A 407 -6.88 -27.29 6.74
C MET A 407 -7.59 -28.61 7.07
N ALA A 408 -7.48 -29.61 6.19
CA ALA A 408 -8.02 -30.94 6.42
C ALA A 408 -7.33 -31.61 7.63
N LYS A 409 -5.99 -31.58 7.68
CA LYS A 409 -5.20 -32.10 8.82
C LYS A 409 -5.52 -31.38 10.13
N LYS A 410 -5.60 -30.04 10.10
CA LYS A 410 -5.95 -29.24 11.29
C LYS A 410 -7.36 -29.55 11.81
N SER A 411 -8.31 -29.74 10.90
CA SER A 411 -9.69 -30.10 11.26
C SER A 411 -9.79 -31.51 11.83
N LEU A 412 -9.02 -32.45 11.28
CA LEU A 412 -8.92 -33.81 11.81
C LEU A 412 -8.34 -33.83 13.22
N HIS A 413 -7.27 -33.08 13.48
CA HIS A 413 -6.68 -32.97 14.83
C HIS A 413 -7.67 -32.39 15.86
N ASN A 414 -8.54 -31.48 15.43
CA ASN A 414 -9.58 -30.89 16.27
C ASN A 414 -10.85 -31.77 16.38
N ASN A 415 -10.80 -33.04 15.94
CA ASN A 415 -11.94 -33.98 15.92
C ASN A 415 -13.18 -33.48 15.15
N ARG A 416 -13.00 -32.56 14.20
CA ARG A 416 -14.08 -32.09 13.30
C ARG A 416 -14.02 -32.86 11.99
N LEU A 417 -14.54 -34.08 12.00
CA LEU A 417 -14.46 -35.01 10.88
C LEU A 417 -15.18 -34.49 9.61
N GLY A 418 -16.36 -33.87 9.76
CA GLY A 418 -17.09 -33.33 8.61
C GLY A 418 -16.34 -32.21 7.89
N SER A 419 -15.77 -31.26 8.65
CA SER A 419 -14.91 -30.22 8.09
C SER A 419 -13.65 -30.81 7.45
N ALA A 420 -12.99 -31.77 8.11
CA ALA A 420 -11.80 -32.43 7.57
C ALA A 420 -12.09 -33.10 6.22
N LEU A 421 -13.23 -33.77 6.10
CA LEU A 421 -13.67 -34.44 4.88
C LEU A 421 -13.92 -33.43 3.75
N SER A 422 -14.66 -32.35 4.04
CA SER A 422 -14.92 -31.28 3.08
C SER A 422 -13.63 -30.67 2.52
N TRP A 423 -12.65 -30.38 3.40
CA TRP A 423 -11.33 -29.89 2.99
C TRP A 423 -10.53 -30.92 2.19
N SER A 424 -10.62 -32.21 2.52
CA SER A 424 -9.96 -33.30 1.77
C SER A 424 -10.50 -33.46 0.36
N ILE A 425 -11.81 -33.31 0.20
CA ILE A 425 -12.49 -33.39 -1.10
C ILE A 425 -12.04 -32.24 -1.99
N ARG A 426 -12.00 -31.02 -1.45
CA ARG A 426 -11.48 -29.84 -2.17
C ARG A 426 -10.01 -30.01 -2.56
N ALA A 427 -9.20 -30.65 -1.72
CA ALA A 427 -7.82 -31.01 -2.04
C ALA A 427 -7.69 -32.10 -3.12
N LYS A 428 -8.78 -32.81 -3.47
CA LYS A 428 -8.78 -34.03 -4.29
C LYS A 428 -7.81 -35.11 -3.75
N ASP A 429 -7.68 -35.20 -2.42
CA ASP A 429 -6.81 -36.19 -1.77
C ASP A 429 -7.61 -37.45 -1.42
N ALA A 430 -7.56 -38.44 -2.32
CA ALA A 430 -8.30 -39.70 -2.15
C ALA A 430 -7.81 -40.55 -0.97
N GLY A 431 -6.51 -40.50 -0.68
CA GLY A 431 -5.92 -41.23 0.44
C GLY A 431 -6.38 -40.65 1.78
N PHE A 432 -6.34 -39.32 1.91
CA PHE A 432 -6.81 -38.65 3.11
C PHE A 432 -8.33 -38.75 3.29
N ALA A 433 -9.11 -38.68 2.19
CA ALA A 433 -10.55 -38.93 2.22
C ALA A 433 -10.89 -40.34 2.72
N THR A 434 -10.11 -41.35 2.32
CA THR A 434 -10.25 -42.74 2.80
C THR A 434 -9.99 -42.83 4.29
N LEU A 435 -8.90 -42.23 4.79
CA LEU A 435 -8.58 -42.21 6.21
C LEU A 435 -9.69 -41.57 7.05
N ILE A 436 -10.23 -40.42 6.62
CA ILE A 436 -11.32 -39.75 7.34
C ILE A 436 -12.60 -40.59 7.28
N SER A 437 -12.88 -41.20 6.13
CA SER A 437 -14.04 -42.08 5.98
C SER A 437 -13.97 -43.30 6.91
N ASP A 438 -12.78 -43.89 7.09
CA ASP A 438 -12.57 -44.97 8.05
C ASP A 438 -12.82 -44.51 9.50
N ARG A 439 -12.39 -43.30 9.86
CA ARG A 439 -12.69 -42.73 11.18
C ARG A 439 -14.18 -42.53 11.44
N PHE A 440 -14.95 -42.10 10.44
CA PHE A 440 -16.40 -42.01 10.55
C PHE A 440 -17.05 -43.37 10.81
N LEU A 441 -16.57 -44.42 10.13
CA LEU A 441 -17.07 -45.78 10.30
C LEU A 441 -16.68 -46.37 11.66
N GLU A 442 -15.47 -46.09 12.16
CA GLU A 442 -15.03 -46.46 13.51
C GLU A 442 -15.88 -45.77 14.60
N ASP A 443 -16.17 -44.48 14.45
CA ASP A 443 -17.03 -43.73 15.37
C ASP A 443 -18.45 -44.29 15.37
N TYR A 444 -18.99 -44.63 14.19
CA TYR A 444 -20.28 -45.29 14.06
C TYR A 444 -20.31 -46.67 14.74
N CYS A 445 -19.30 -47.51 14.53
CA CYS A 445 -19.19 -48.81 15.22
C CYS A 445 -19.18 -48.68 16.74
N SER A 446 -18.64 -47.58 17.26
CA SER A 446 -18.50 -47.36 18.70
C SER A 446 -19.75 -46.72 19.33
N ARG A 447 -20.42 -45.82 18.61
CA ARG A 447 -21.54 -45.01 19.14
C ARG A 447 -22.93 -45.43 18.61
N GLY A 448 -22.99 -46.17 17.51
CA GLY A 448 -24.23 -46.54 16.82
C GLY A 448 -24.92 -45.37 16.08
N SER A 449 -24.24 -44.24 15.87
CA SER A 449 -24.79 -43.09 15.13
C SER A 449 -23.67 -42.29 14.46
N PHE A 450 -23.98 -41.58 13.37
CA PHE A 450 -23.03 -40.70 12.70
C PHE A 450 -23.02 -39.31 13.31
N SER A 451 -21.82 -38.80 13.58
CA SER A 451 -21.57 -37.39 13.83
C SER A 451 -21.68 -36.62 12.49
N ASP A 452 -22.35 -35.47 12.42
CA ASP A 452 -22.43 -34.57 11.25
C ASP A 452 -23.03 -35.15 9.94
N LEU A 453 -24.20 -35.83 9.99
CA LEU A 453 -24.90 -36.39 8.81
C LEU A 453 -25.10 -35.40 7.64
N GLU A 454 -25.43 -34.14 7.94
CA GLU A 454 -25.76 -33.12 6.92
C GLU A 454 -24.62 -32.85 5.92
N LEU A 455 -23.36 -33.00 6.33
CA LEU A 455 -22.21 -32.78 5.46
C LEU A 455 -21.93 -33.98 4.54
N ILE A 456 -22.29 -35.18 4.97
CA ILE A 456 -22.11 -36.42 4.22
C ILE A 456 -23.22 -36.58 3.17
N ASP A 457 -24.43 -36.11 3.50
CA ASP A 457 -25.58 -36.17 2.58
C ASP A 457 -25.41 -35.26 1.35
N ASN A 458 -24.60 -34.19 1.47
CA ASN A 458 -24.37 -33.20 0.41
C ASN A 458 -23.12 -33.49 -0.45
N LEU A 459 -22.57 -34.71 -0.41
CA LEU A 459 -21.33 -35.05 -1.14
C LEU A 459 -21.51 -35.15 -2.66
N GLY A 460 -22.70 -35.55 -3.14
CA GLY A 460 -23.00 -35.70 -4.57
C GLY A 460 -21.97 -36.57 -5.31
N THR A 461 -21.47 -36.10 -6.46
CA THR A 461 -20.44 -36.79 -7.24
C THR A 461 -19.08 -36.84 -6.55
N SER A 462 -18.85 -36.04 -5.50
CA SER A 462 -17.58 -36.01 -4.75
C SER A 462 -17.30 -37.31 -4.00
N MET A 463 -18.34 -38.12 -3.76
CA MET A 463 -18.20 -39.45 -3.16
C MET A 463 -17.27 -40.37 -3.94
N LEU A 464 -17.21 -40.19 -5.27
CA LEU A 464 -16.41 -40.99 -6.19
C LEU A 464 -14.90 -40.73 -6.06
N LEU A 465 -14.48 -39.83 -5.17
CA LEU A 465 -13.08 -39.57 -4.90
C LEU A 465 -12.35 -40.79 -4.32
N SER A 466 -13.05 -41.63 -3.53
CA SER A 466 -12.51 -42.92 -3.09
C SER A 466 -13.61 -43.94 -2.83
N ASP A 467 -13.27 -45.23 -2.96
CA ASP A 467 -14.20 -46.34 -2.70
C ASP A 467 -14.77 -46.31 -1.29
N ARG A 468 -13.93 -45.92 -0.32
CA ARG A 468 -14.33 -45.85 1.09
C ARG A 468 -15.27 -44.67 1.38
N LEU A 469 -15.04 -43.54 0.73
CA LEU A 469 -15.96 -42.39 0.80
C LEU A 469 -17.28 -42.70 0.08
N THR A 470 -17.22 -43.42 -1.04
CA THR A 470 -18.42 -43.91 -1.74
C THR A 470 -19.24 -44.83 -0.84
N PHE A 471 -18.59 -45.77 -0.16
CA PHE A 471 -19.26 -46.63 0.82
C PHE A 471 -19.91 -45.80 1.93
N LEU A 472 -19.16 -44.89 2.55
CA LEU A 472 -19.67 -44.05 3.64
C LEU A 472 -20.91 -43.24 3.22
N GLY A 473 -20.83 -42.51 2.11
CA GLY A 473 -21.96 -41.69 1.66
C GLY A 473 -23.20 -42.51 1.28
N LYS A 474 -23.01 -43.68 0.66
CA LYS A 474 -24.12 -44.61 0.36
C LYS A 474 -24.69 -45.26 1.60
N TYR A 475 -23.86 -45.49 2.62
CA TYR A 475 -24.32 -46.03 3.89
C TYR A 475 -25.12 -45.00 4.70
N CYS A 476 -24.76 -43.72 4.65
CA CYS A 476 -25.59 -42.64 5.20
C CYS A 476 -26.91 -42.50 4.43
N GLU A 477 -26.88 -42.59 3.10
CA GLU A 477 -28.09 -42.59 2.26
C GLU A 477 -29.04 -43.74 2.64
N PHE A 478 -28.50 -44.92 2.96
CA PHE A 478 -29.26 -46.05 3.50
C PHE A 478 -30.02 -45.70 4.78
N HIS A 479 -29.34 -45.11 5.77
CA HIS A 479 -29.96 -44.69 7.03
C HIS A 479 -31.03 -43.61 6.83
N ARG A 480 -30.82 -42.68 5.89
CA ARG A 480 -31.83 -41.69 5.51
C ARG A 480 -33.09 -42.34 4.92
N LEU A 481 -32.92 -43.25 3.95
CA LEU A 481 -34.04 -43.99 3.34
C LEU A 481 -34.79 -44.84 4.38
N TYR A 482 -34.05 -45.45 5.31
CA TYR A 482 -34.63 -46.20 6.42
C TYR A 482 -35.46 -45.31 7.35
N GLY A 483 -34.95 -44.12 7.71
CA GLY A 483 -35.66 -43.12 8.51
C GLY A 483 -36.91 -42.56 7.81
N GLU A 484 -36.88 -42.41 6.49
CA GLU A 484 -38.01 -42.03 5.64
C GLU A 484 -39.05 -43.17 5.45
N LYS A 485 -38.82 -44.35 6.05
CA LYS A 485 -39.64 -45.56 5.90
C LYS A 485 -39.70 -46.14 4.48
N ARG A 486 -38.71 -45.82 3.64
CA ARG A 486 -38.55 -46.38 2.28
C ARG A 486 -37.75 -47.68 2.34
N PHE A 487 -38.33 -48.69 2.98
CA PHE A 487 -37.61 -49.92 3.36
C PHE A 487 -37.15 -50.75 2.16
N THR A 488 -37.95 -50.82 1.10
CA THR A 488 -37.59 -51.56 -0.13
C THR A 488 -36.32 -51.00 -0.78
N GLU A 489 -36.21 -49.67 -0.85
CA GLU A 489 -35.05 -49.00 -1.44
C GLU A 489 -33.83 -49.07 -0.52
N ALA A 490 -34.03 -48.90 0.79
CA ALA A 490 -32.98 -49.07 1.79
C ALA A 490 -32.38 -50.49 1.75
N ALA A 491 -33.21 -51.52 1.66
CA ALA A 491 -32.76 -52.92 1.58
C ALA A 491 -31.95 -53.20 0.31
N LYS A 492 -32.41 -52.69 -0.86
CA LYS A 492 -31.68 -52.81 -2.13
C LYS A 492 -30.32 -52.10 -2.07
N LEU A 493 -30.26 -50.91 -1.48
CA LEU A 493 -29.01 -50.15 -1.32
C LEU A 493 -28.03 -50.86 -0.39
N LEU A 494 -28.51 -51.38 0.75
CA LEU A 494 -27.69 -52.14 1.69
C LEU A 494 -27.12 -53.41 1.06
N LEU A 495 -27.96 -54.15 0.33
CA LEU A 495 -27.54 -55.33 -0.43
C LEU A 495 -26.47 -54.96 -1.48
N SER A 496 -26.69 -53.87 -2.21
CA SER A 496 -25.69 -53.34 -3.16
C SER A 496 -24.36 -53.06 -2.47
N LEU A 497 -24.35 -52.44 -1.29
CA LEU A 497 -23.13 -52.15 -0.53
C LEU A 497 -22.40 -53.42 -0.07
N MET A 498 -23.12 -54.48 0.27
CA MET A 498 -22.53 -55.79 0.61
C MET A 498 -21.86 -56.43 -0.61
N THR A 499 -22.55 -56.43 -1.73
CA THR A 499 -22.06 -57.09 -2.96
C THR A 499 -20.90 -56.32 -3.62
N ALA A 500 -20.89 -54.99 -3.56
CA ALA A 500 -19.97 -54.12 -4.29
C ALA A 500 -18.50 -54.16 -3.81
N ARG A 501 -18.16 -54.95 -2.79
CA ARG A 501 -16.80 -55.06 -2.18
C ARG A 501 -16.21 -53.72 -1.67
N LEU A 502 -17.03 -52.69 -1.48
CA LEU A 502 -16.61 -51.37 -0.99
C LEU A 502 -16.45 -51.32 0.55
N ALA A 503 -17.20 -52.18 1.26
CA ALA A 503 -17.27 -52.19 2.72
C ALA A 503 -15.96 -52.68 3.39
N PRO A 504 -15.42 -51.95 4.39
CA PRO A 504 -14.28 -52.38 5.20
C PRO A 504 -14.53 -53.73 5.86
N ARG A 505 -13.53 -54.61 5.93
CA ARG A 505 -13.65 -55.93 6.60
C ARG A 505 -14.13 -55.80 8.05
N SER A 506 -13.64 -54.81 8.78
CA SER A 506 -14.00 -54.52 10.17
C SER A 506 -15.45 -54.08 10.36
N PHE A 507 -16.10 -53.53 9.33
CA PHE A 507 -17.43 -52.96 9.42
C PHE A 507 -18.56 -53.96 9.09
N TRP A 508 -18.22 -55.16 8.63
CA TRP A 508 -19.20 -56.14 8.19
C TRP A 508 -20.17 -56.60 9.28
N MET A 509 -19.69 -56.74 10.53
CA MET A 509 -20.56 -57.12 11.65
C MET A 509 -21.61 -56.05 11.95
N THR A 510 -21.21 -54.78 11.89
CA THR A 510 -22.12 -53.64 12.04
C THR A 510 -23.16 -53.62 10.92
N LEU A 511 -22.71 -53.83 9.68
CA LEU A 511 -23.60 -53.84 8.52
C LEU A 511 -24.62 -55.00 8.57
N LEU A 512 -24.22 -56.18 9.06
CA LEU A 512 -25.14 -57.31 9.30
C LEU A 512 -26.12 -57.01 10.42
N THR A 513 -25.67 -56.38 11.50
CA THR A 513 -26.53 -55.95 12.61
C THR A 513 -27.58 -54.96 12.14
N ASP A 514 -27.18 -53.95 11.36
CA ASP A 514 -28.08 -52.92 10.81
C ASP A 514 -29.05 -53.48 9.75
N ALA A 515 -28.77 -54.66 9.19
CA ALA A 515 -29.69 -55.38 8.30
C ALA A 515 -30.81 -56.12 9.06
N LEU A 516 -30.62 -56.48 10.34
CA LEU A 516 -31.59 -57.28 11.11
C LEU A 516 -33.00 -56.66 11.16
N PRO A 517 -33.16 -55.35 11.44
CA PRO A 517 -34.49 -54.74 11.50
C PRO A 517 -35.26 -54.84 10.18
N LEU A 518 -34.57 -54.81 9.03
CA LEU A 518 -35.19 -54.98 7.71
C LEU A 518 -35.67 -56.41 7.47
N LEU A 519 -34.93 -57.40 7.99
CA LEU A 519 -35.32 -58.82 7.88
C LEU A 519 -36.58 -59.10 8.71
N GLU A 520 -36.73 -58.44 9.86
CA GLU A 520 -37.86 -58.61 10.79
C GLU A 520 -39.16 -57.93 10.35
N GLN A 521 -39.13 -57.06 9.33
CA GLN A 521 -40.34 -56.37 8.85
C GLN A 521 -41.33 -57.33 8.17
N LYS A 522 -42.53 -57.49 8.72
CA LYS A 522 -43.49 -58.54 8.31
C LYS A 522 -44.36 -58.24 7.08
N LYS A 523 -44.19 -57.14 6.32
CA LYS A 523 -45.30 -56.59 5.50
C LYS A 523 -45.04 -56.06 4.08
N GLU A 524 -43.96 -56.45 3.39
CA GLU A 524 -43.80 -56.08 1.97
C GLU A 524 -43.26 -57.26 1.15
N ASP A 525 -44.09 -57.78 0.23
CA ASP A 525 -43.76 -58.91 -0.67
C ASP A 525 -42.53 -58.60 -1.55
N ASP A 526 -42.33 -57.32 -1.93
CA ASP A 526 -41.19 -56.86 -2.73
C ASP A 526 -39.83 -56.90 -2.00
N ILE A 527 -39.82 -57.04 -0.67
CA ILE A 527 -38.57 -57.14 0.12
C ILE A 527 -38.13 -58.60 0.28
N GLU A 528 -39.01 -59.60 0.08
CA GLU A 528 -38.69 -61.01 0.37
C GLU A 528 -37.47 -61.54 -0.39
N ILE A 529 -37.33 -61.20 -1.68
CA ILE A 529 -36.18 -61.59 -2.50
C ILE A 529 -34.88 -60.99 -1.93
N THR A 530 -34.91 -59.70 -1.57
CA THR A 530 -33.77 -59.00 -0.97
C THR A 530 -33.42 -59.58 0.41
N LYS A 531 -34.41 -59.99 1.22
CA LYS A 531 -34.15 -60.66 2.52
C LYS A 531 -33.43 -61.99 2.35
N VAL A 532 -33.86 -62.80 1.39
CA VAL A 532 -33.23 -64.10 1.09
C VAL A 532 -31.77 -63.88 0.67
N GLU A 533 -31.48 -62.85 -0.13
CA GLU A 533 -30.12 -62.53 -0.55
C GLU A 533 -29.26 -61.98 0.59
N LEU A 534 -29.80 -61.10 1.45
CA LEU A 534 -29.12 -60.63 2.66
C LEU A 534 -28.76 -61.80 3.60
N LEU A 535 -29.70 -62.73 3.82
CA LEU A 535 -29.48 -63.93 4.63
C LEU A 535 -28.43 -64.87 4.02
N ARG A 536 -28.45 -65.07 2.69
CA ARG A 536 -27.43 -65.86 1.98
C ARG A 536 -26.04 -65.26 2.15
N LEU A 537 -25.90 -63.94 2.02
CA LEU A 537 -24.62 -63.24 2.20
C LEU A 537 -24.12 -63.32 3.65
N ALA A 538 -25.02 -63.13 4.62
CA ALA A 538 -24.72 -63.28 6.04
C ALA A 538 -24.22 -64.70 6.36
N LEU A 539 -24.94 -65.72 5.88
CA LEU A 539 -24.60 -67.12 6.09
C LEU A 539 -23.27 -67.47 5.42
N ALA A 540 -23.08 -67.14 4.14
CA ALA A 540 -21.85 -67.43 3.40
C ALA A 540 -20.61 -66.82 4.05
N ARG A 541 -20.74 -65.61 4.61
CA ARG A 541 -19.62 -64.92 5.26
C ARG A 541 -19.33 -65.44 6.66
N ASN A 542 -20.37 -65.75 7.44
CA ASN A 542 -20.20 -66.41 8.74
C ASN A 542 -19.56 -67.80 8.57
N LEU A 543 -19.97 -68.55 7.54
CA LEU A 543 -19.34 -69.83 7.17
C LEU A 543 -17.87 -69.63 6.79
N ALA A 544 -17.56 -68.64 5.93
CA ALA A 544 -16.18 -68.34 5.54
C ALA A 544 -15.31 -67.92 6.73
N SER A 545 -15.85 -67.13 7.68
CA SER A 545 -15.14 -66.72 8.90
C SER A 545 -14.89 -67.92 9.84
N ALA A 546 -15.88 -68.79 10.00
CA ALA A 546 -15.76 -70.02 10.79
C ALA A 546 -14.71 -70.97 10.18
N ILE A 547 -14.72 -71.15 8.86
CA ILE A 547 -13.72 -71.97 8.13
C ILE A 547 -12.31 -71.40 8.29
N VAL A 548 -12.13 -70.08 8.21
CA VAL A 548 -10.81 -69.46 8.41
C VAL A 548 -10.34 -69.61 9.85
N GLN A 549 -11.22 -69.46 10.85
CA GLN A 549 -10.89 -69.70 12.25
C GLN A 549 -10.51 -71.17 12.50
N GLU A 550 -11.31 -72.14 12.04
CA GLU A 550 -11.00 -73.58 12.18
C GLU A 550 -9.73 -73.99 11.41
N GLY A 551 -9.48 -73.41 10.23
CA GLY A 551 -8.27 -73.66 9.44
C GLY A 551 -6.99 -73.09 10.08
N SER A 552 -7.10 -71.97 10.79
CA SER A 552 -5.96 -71.36 11.51
C SER A 552 -5.58 -72.07 12.82
N VAL A 553 -6.52 -72.81 13.43
CA VAL A 553 -6.27 -73.63 14.64
C VAL A 553 -5.51 -74.92 14.30
N ASN A 554 -5.55 -75.37 13.04
CA ASN A 554 -4.84 -76.57 12.57
C ASN A 554 -3.46 -76.29 11.95
N ALA A 555 -2.96 -75.05 12.04
CA ALA A 555 -1.64 -74.65 11.57
C ALA A 555 -0.77 -74.16 12.74
N PHE A 556 -0.54 -75.04 13.72
CA PHE A 556 0.56 -74.96 14.69
C PHE A 556 1.16 -76.34 14.92
#